data_AF-A0A7J2R5I9-F1
#
_entry.id   AF-A0A7J2R5I9-F1
#
_cell.length_a   1.000
_cell.length_b   1.000
_cell.length_c   1.000
_cell.angle_alpha   90.00
_cell.angle_beta   90.00
_cell.angle_gamma   90.00
#
_symmetry.space_group_name_H-M   'P 1'
#
loop_
_entity.id
_entity.type
_entity.pdbx_description
1 polymer ?
#
loop_
_entity_poly.entity_id
_entity_poly.type
_entity_poly.pdbx_seq_one_letter_code
_entity_poly.pdbx_strand_id
1 'polypeptide(L)'
;MNSNKSTNIIPYEGNSFNNPIELNVYEIKDKESLNYPEIGFIIKQFRKFDSNRKKIIFHRGKTIYSSDIIDDSSSKIKLNEVYNHSLKDFSSKSEEDRFILKLYIGELVAFNLRKFRENWRISNRGNTVFQALRNENWELIGDAISCEAFEYEPIIFEDGSFSLIIEPKHRLFMNYTLRIEDFQNKLAKASHIIDYCPIECIEKTDPYTLCKLSNPEYLCSKKDIKQVNKKPTNYLITKDGKDYNIKEYSNLDIICPRTDKRQRLGDFLKDIEPIIEVKRFLNDEIKSYGYPLERLRFSFDFRLIEDVDQRRKLNSHLRLTPSKKWNRFLTISDKLKNLIDPLGNKVRDDKFLEFKLRKTLFNQLEDTSFLLHKRKSSFPQSRLRYTGPYDRNGENKRKFERIKFIVISFNDLNENMKKNLKFRLTSTRTNYLSVPNLFHIESELISSIKCDNKAKITNIFKIIKEKKEELTKTEALCIIAIYPVKTSELVDSFKEFCIINDIPCQGLNIYRLSDKLHNHSTMINVFLGLYVKLRGIPWIINTNTIEEKLIIGFHKMFYETDVGYCLSYYNSRGIYINGKAKFIPKSDFIEELQKDLNEINEEIQNCIFLGLGNQNKVKDTIL
;
A
#
# COMPACT_ATOMS: atom_id res chain seq x y z
N MET A 1 22.24 -2.26 -25.25
CA MET A 1 22.07 -1.01 -26.02
C MET A 1 21.78 0.12 -25.04
N ASN A 2 22.54 1.21 -25.12
CA ASN A 2 22.31 2.38 -24.26
C ASN A 2 21.31 3.28 -24.95
N SER A 3 20.25 3.68 -24.24
CA SER A 3 19.30 4.67 -24.74
C SER A 3 19.15 5.77 -23.71
N ASN A 4 19.22 7.03 -24.16
CA ASN A 4 18.88 8.17 -23.33
C ASN A 4 17.36 8.26 -23.24
N LYS A 5 16.79 8.03 -22.06
CA LYS A 5 15.36 8.20 -21.82
C LYS A 5 15.11 9.36 -20.87
N SER A 6 14.03 10.07 -21.14
CA SER A 6 13.58 11.18 -20.31
C SER A 6 12.97 10.64 -19.01
N THR A 7 13.21 11.35 -17.92
CA THR A 7 12.66 11.03 -16.60
C THR A 7 11.52 12.00 -16.26
N ASN A 8 10.72 11.66 -15.25
CA ASN A 8 9.69 12.54 -14.70
C ASN A 8 10.26 13.58 -13.70
N ILE A 9 11.51 13.99 -13.92
CA ILE A 9 12.25 14.92 -13.08
C ILE A 9 12.41 16.23 -13.86
N ILE A 10 11.91 17.31 -13.29
CA ILE A 10 12.16 18.67 -13.78
C ILE A 10 13.40 19.22 -13.07
N PRO A 11 14.52 19.41 -13.77
CA PRO A 11 15.63 20.18 -13.23
C PRO A 11 15.30 21.67 -13.27
N TYR A 12 15.71 22.38 -12.22
CA TYR A 12 15.74 23.83 -12.21
C TYR A 12 17.19 24.26 -12.43
N GLU A 13 17.42 25.14 -13.41
CA GLU A 13 18.76 25.60 -13.75
C GLU A 13 19.31 26.54 -12.66
N GLY A 14 20.62 26.40 -12.38
CA GLY A 14 21.33 27.17 -11.36
C GLY A 14 21.58 26.40 -10.07
N ASN A 15 22.53 26.88 -9.27
CA ASN A 15 22.85 26.33 -7.96
C ASN A 15 22.20 27.20 -6.87
N SER A 16 20.87 27.20 -6.81
CA SER A 16 20.08 28.04 -5.89
C SER A 16 20.46 27.84 -4.42
N PHE A 17 21.08 26.71 -4.07
CA PHE A 17 21.53 26.38 -2.71
C PHE A 17 23.05 26.25 -2.60
N ASN A 18 23.82 26.89 -3.51
CA ASN A 18 25.27 27.03 -3.33
C ASN A 18 25.58 27.82 -2.06
N ASN A 19 24.79 28.86 -1.80
CA ASN A 19 24.83 29.60 -0.55
C ASN A 19 23.85 28.96 0.44
N PRO A 20 24.20 28.90 1.74
CA PRO A 20 23.26 28.46 2.76
C PRO A 20 21.99 29.31 2.76
N ILE A 21 20.86 28.68 3.04
CA ILE A 21 19.61 29.39 3.30
C ILE A 21 19.44 29.55 4.80
N GLU A 22 19.34 30.79 5.22
CA GLU A 22 19.04 31.14 6.60
C GLU A 22 17.54 30.93 6.88
N LEU A 23 17.21 30.13 7.89
CA LEU A 23 15.84 29.91 8.34
C LEU A 23 15.71 30.14 9.85
N ASN A 24 14.54 30.65 10.23
CA ASN A 24 14.13 30.76 11.62
C ASN A 24 13.71 29.38 12.14
N VAL A 25 14.33 28.91 13.21
CA VAL A 25 14.13 27.59 13.80
C VAL A 25 13.54 27.73 15.19
N TYR A 26 12.43 27.04 15.42
CA TYR A 26 11.70 26.99 16.68
C TYR A 26 11.73 25.56 17.22
N GLU A 27 12.57 25.30 18.21
CA GLU A 27 12.75 24.00 18.86
C GLU A 27 11.94 23.92 20.15
N ILE A 28 11.15 22.86 20.33
CA ILE A 28 10.26 22.74 21.50
C ILE A 28 11.08 22.66 22.80
N LYS A 29 10.70 23.45 23.81
CA LYS A 29 11.39 23.47 25.11
C LYS A 29 11.24 22.16 25.87
N ASP A 30 10.03 21.61 25.88
CA ASP A 30 9.71 20.33 26.49
C ASP A 30 9.25 19.33 25.44
N LYS A 31 10.05 18.28 25.23
CA LYS A 31 9.82 17.27 24.20
C LYS A 31 8.60 16.40 24.45
N GLU A 32 8.04 16.33 25.66
CA GLU A 32 6.85 15.51 25.93
C GLU A 32 5.54 16.29 25.74
N SER A 33 5.60 17.61 25.77
CA SER A 33 4.44 18.50 25.86
C SER A 33 3.50 18.53 24.64
N LEU A 34 4.01 18.22 23.43
CA LEU A 34 3.19 18.28 22.20
C LEU A 34 3.33 17.02 21.33
N ASN A 35 2.20 16.52 20.84
CA ASN A 35 2.13 15.47 19.83
C ASN A 35 2.16 16.03 18.39
N TYR A 36 2.41 15.17 17.41
CA TYR A 36 2.55 15.57 16.00
C TYR A 36 1.30 16.28 15.43
N PRO A 37 0.06 15.83 15.70
CA PRO A 37 -1.16 16.57 15.33
C PRO A 37 -1.22 17.99 15.89
N GLU A 38 -0.81 18.21 17.14
CA GLU A 38 -0.80 19.53 17.78
C GLU A 38 0.18 20.49 17.08
N ILE A 39 1.37 20.02 16.72
CA ILE A 39 2.35 20.79 15.94
C ILE A 39 1.77 21.17 14.57
N GLY A 40 1.09 20.23 13.91
CA GLY A 40 0.37 20.50 12.67
C GLY A 40 -0.68 21.60 12.84
N PHE A 41 -1.43 21.60 13.94
CA PHE A 41 -2.40 22.66 14.26
C PHE A 41 -1.74 24.02 14.51
N ILE A 42 -0.62 24.05 15.23
CA ILE A 42 0.17 25.27 15.51
C ILE A 42 0.62 25.92 14.19
N ILE A 43 1.20 25.14 13.29
CA ILE A 43 1.64 25.64 11.98
C ILE A 43 0.47 26.21 11.17
N LYS A 44 -0.70 25.57 11.21
CA LYS A 44 -1.91 26.07 10.53
C LYS A 44 -2.32 27.44 11.06
N GLN A 45 -2.27 27.67 12.37
CA GLN A 45 -2.57 28.98 12.97
C GLN A 45 -1.64 30.06 12.43
N PHE A 46 -0.33 29.82 12.45
CA PHE A 46 0.63 30.84 12.01
C PHE A 46 0.54 31.16 10.52
N ARG A 47 0.29 30.16 9.67
CA ARG A 47 0.04 30.40 8.23
C ARG A 47 -1.20 31.25 7.95
N LYS A 48 -2.17 31.29 8.88
CA LYS A 48 -3.41 32.07 8.74
C LYS A 48 -3.26 33.51 9.21
N PHE A 49 -2.46 33.76 10.23
CA PHE A 49 -2.22 35.10 10.77
C PHE A 49 -1.18 35.90 9.97
N ASP A 50 -0.41 35.25 9.10
CA ASP A 50 0.35 35.93 8.06
C ASP A 50 -0.61 36.53 7.01
N SER A 51 -1.13 37.72 7.32
CA SER A 51 -2.12 38.47 6.54
C SER A 51 -1.68 38.72 5.09
N ASN A 52 -0.37 38.71 4.83
CA ASN A 52 0.20 38.91 3.51
C ASN A 52 0.55 37.60 2.79
N ARG A 53 0.46 36.43 3.46
CA ARG A 53 0.90 35.12 2.95
C ARG A 53 2.23 35.27 2.22
N LYS A 54 3.27 35.68 2.93
CA LYS A 54 4.63 35.83 2.39
C LYS A 54 5.59 34.78 2.95
N LYS A 55 5.26 34.19 4.10
CA LYS A 55 6.16 33.33 4.86
C LYS A 55 5.97 31.85 4.53
N ILE A 56 7.08 31.14 4.38
CA ILE A 56 7.11 29.68 4.20
C ILE A 56 7.34 29.07 5.57
N ILE A 57 6.33 28.42 6.15
CA ILE A 57 6.37 27.85 7.50
C ILE A 57 6.15 26.34 7.41
N PHE A 58 7.02 25.50 7.95
CA PHE A 58 6.89 24.02 7.90
C PHE A 58 7.48 23.36 9.16
N HIS A 59 7.41 22.03 9.30
CA HIS A 59 8.03 21.31 10.41
C HIS A 59 8.72 20.01 10.00
N ARG A 60 9.66 19.58 10.85
CA ARG A 60 10.21 18.22 10.89
C ARG A 60 10.11 17.72 12.33
N GLY A 61 9.38 16.63 12.55
CA GLY A 61 9.08 16.16 13.90
C GLY A 61 8.39 17.25 14.71
N LYS A 62 9.02 17.65 15.83
CA LYS A 62 8.52 18.70 16.73
C LYS A 62 9.11 20.10 16.52
N THR A 63 10.02 20.26 15.56
CA THR A 63 10.68 21.53 15.25
C THR A 63 9.97 22.26 14.12
N ILE A 64 9.70 23.56 14.30
CA ILE A 64 9.08 24.43 13.29
C ILE A 64 10.17 25.27 12.62
N TYR A 65 10.06 25.45 11.31
CA TYR A 65 10.97 26.22 10.46
C TYR A 65 10.18 27.30 9.73
N SER A 66 10.77 28.48 9.55
CA SER A 66 10.16 29.60 8.85
C SER A 66 11.17 30.43 8.05
N SER A 67 10.78 30.90 6.87
CA SER A 67 11.59 31.87 6.09
C SER A 67 11.81 33.19 6.83
N ASP A 68 10.87 33.59 7.67
CA ASP A 68 10.89 34.85 8.42
C ASP A 68 10.45 34.63 9.87
N ILE A 69 10.74 35.59 10.76
CA ILE A 69 10.25 35.54 12.14
C ILE A 69 8.71 35.46 12.13
N ILE A 70 8.16 34.47 12.81
CA ILE A 70 6.72 34.28 12.97
C ILE A 70 6.20 35.32 13.97
N ASP A 71 5.22 36.12 13.54
CA ASP A 71 4.49 37.02 14.44
C ASP A 71 3.36 36.23 15.11
N ASP A 72 3.44 36.09 16.43
CA ASP A 72 2.47 35.38 17.26
C ASP A 72 1.58 36.31 18.09
N SER A 73 1.66 37.63 17.87
CA SER A 73 0.91 38.65 18.61
C SER A 73 -0.60 38.37 18.62
N SER A 74 -1.13 37.92 17.48
CA SER A 74 -2.53 37.60 17.23
C SER A 74 -2.91 36.11 17.43
N SER A 75 -1.94 35.25 17.77
CA SER A 75 -2.16 33.83 18.04
C SER A 75 -2.52 33.59 19.50
N LYS A 76 -3.38 32.59 19.76
CA LYS A 76 -3.62 32.06 21.13
C LYS A 76 -2.40 31.35 21.71
N ILE A 77 -1.50 30.89 20.85
CA ILE A 77 -0.28 30.16 21.22
C ILE A 77 0.90 31.11 21.00
N LYS A 78 1.61 31.42 22.10
CA LYS A 78 2.84 32.21 22.08
C LYS A 78 4.03 31.29 21.84
N LEU A 79 4.74 31.49 20.73
CA LEU A 79 5.88 30.65 20.33
C LEU A 79 6.99 30.73 21.37
N ASN A 80 7.31 31.91 21.87
CA ASN A 80 8.40 32.10 22.82
C ASN A 80 8.15 31.45 24.19
N GLU A 81 6.90 31.08 24.50
CA GLU A 81 6.58 30.32 25.72
C GLU A 81 6.91 28.84 25.54
N VAL A 82 6.64 28.28 24.35
CA VAL A 82 6.70 26.83 24.06
C VAL A 82 8.00 26.42 23.35
N TYR A 83 8.63 27.33 22.61
CA TYR A 83 9.77 27.08 21.74
C TYR A 83 10.95 27.99 22.06
N ASN A 84 12.16 27.47 21.85
CA ASN A 84 13.39 28.24 21.74
C ASN A 84 13.57 28.67 20.28
N HIS A 85 13.76 29.96 20.06
CA HIS A 85 14.02 30.52 18.74
C HIS A 85 15.52 30.65 18.49
N SER A 86 15.94 30.30 17.27
CA SER A 86 17.28 30.53 16.76
C SER A 86 17.23 30.77 15.26
N LEU A 87 18.28 31.38 14.73
CA LEU A 87 18.50 31.55 13.30
C LEU A 87 19.60 30.57 12.88
N LYS A 88 19.36 29.75 11.85
CA LYS A 88 20.29 28.72 11.39
C LYS A 88 20.43 28.73 9.87
N ASP A 89 21.66 28.55 9.41
CA ASP A 89 22.02 28.37 8.00
C ASP A 89 21.93 26.91 7.60
N PHE A 90 21.24 26.63 6.49
CA PHE A 90 21.09 25.28 5.94
C PHE A 90 21.79 25.17 4.59
N SER A 91 22.75 24.25 4.48
CA SER A 91 23.56 24.06 3.28
C SER A 91 23.16 22.82 2.48
N SER A 92 23.32 22.85 1.17
CA SER A 92 23.17 21.66 0.32
C SER A 92 24.22 20.57 0.55
N LYS A 93 25.30 20.86 1.29
CA LYS A 93 26.41 19.93 1.55
C LYS A 93 26.09 18.85 2.60
N SER A 94 25.26 19.15 3.58
CA SER A 94 24.85 18.19 4.62
C SER A 94 23.58 17.43 4.21
N GLU A 95 23.53 16.12 4.44
CA GLU A 95 22.33 15.32 4.15
C GLU A 95 21.12 15.78 4.98
N GLU A 96 21.36 16.13 6.25
CA GLU A 96 20.33 16.61 7.15
C GLU A 96 19.76 17.96 6.69
N ASP A 97 20.63 18.89 6.29
CA ASP A 97 20.21 20.19 5.77
C ASP A 97 19.50 20.04 4.43
N ARG A 98 19.99 19.16 3.53
CA ARG A 98 19.29 18.84 2.28
C ARG A 98 17.86 18.37 2.56
N PHE A 99 17.63 17.60 3.62
CA PHE A 99 16.28 17.19 3.99
C PHE A 99 15.41 18.38 4.40
N ILE A 100 15.93 19.32 5.19
CA ILE A 100 15.22 20.56 5.55
C ILE A 100 14.92 21.41 4.30
N LEU A 101 15.90 21.57 3.42
CA LEU A 101 15.75 22.30 2.15
C LEU A 101 14.72 21.62 1.22
N LYS A 102 14.61 20.28 1.22
CA LYS A 102 13.53 19.57 0.50
C LYS A 102 12.16 19.96 1.04
N LEU A 103 11.98 20.02 2.36
CA LEU A 103 10.72 20.45 2.98
C LEU A 103 10.39 21.91 2.66
N TYR A 104 11.39 22.78 2.73
CA TYR A 104 11.27 24.19 2.37
C TYR A 104 10.77 24.35 0.93
N ILE A 105 11.39 23.68 -0.04
CA ILE A 105 10.96 23.75 -1.45
C ILE A 105 9.58 23.13 -1.63
N GLY A 106 9.29 22.01 -0.98
CA GLY A 106 8.00 21.37 -1.07
C GLY A 106 6.86 22.29 -0.61
N GLU A 107 7.11 23.02 0.48
CA GLU A 107 6.19 24.01 1.01
C GLU A 107 6.14 25.29 0.17
N LEU A 108 7.26 25.74 -0.43
CA LEU A 108 7.29 26.85 -1.39
C LEU A 108 6.40 26.58 -2.61
N VAL A 109 6.54 25.39 -3.22
CA VAL A 109 5.69 24.94 -4.33
C VAL A 109 4.23 24.93 -3.89
N ALA A 110 3.95 24.38 -2.71
CA ALA A 110 2.60 24.34 -2.16
C ALA A 110 2.03 25.75 -1.97
N PHE A 111 2.83 26.64 -1.41
CA PHE A 111 2.49 28.03 -1.17
C PHE A 111 2.17 28.78 -2.48
N ASN A 112 2.95 28.59 -3.54
CA ASN A 112 2.70 29.24 -4.83
C ASN A 112 1.47 28.66 -5.54
N LEU A 113 1.28 27.35 -5.54
CA LEU A 113 0.07 26.72 -6.08
C LEU A 113 -1.19 27.17 -5.30
N ARG A 114 -1.08 27.38 -3.97
CA ARG A 114 -2.17 27.94 -3.14
C ARG A 114 -2.51 29.39 -3.46
N LYS A 115 -1.74 30.12 -4.28
CA LYS A 115 -2.17 31.43 -4.79
C LYS A 115 -3.27 31.29 -5.85
N PHE A 116 -3.35 30.14 -6.52
CA PHE A 116 -4.34 29.78 -7.53
C PHE A 116 -5.40 28.83 -6.95
N ARG A 117 -6.00 29.19 -5.80
CA ARG A 117 -6.89 28.31 -4.99
C ARG A 117 -8.10 27.78 -5.76
N GLU A 118 -8.56 28.51 -6.76
CA GLU A 118 -9.68 28.10 -7.61
C GLU A 118 -9.35 26.83 -8.40
N ASN A 119 -8.06 26.62 -8.71
CA ASN A 119 -7.61 25.57 -9.61
C ASN A 119 -6.99 24.38 -8.88
N TRP A 120 -6.32 24.61 -7.75
CA TRP A 120 -5.50 23.59 -7.07
C TRP A 120 -5.81 23.42 -5.58
N ARG A 121 -5.88 22.16 -5.14
CA ARG A 121 -5.92 21.74 -3.72
C ARG A 121 -4.68 20.94 -3.40
N ILE A 122 -4.00 21.21 -2.28
CA ILE A 122 -2.67 20.63 -2.02
C ILE A 122 -2.62 19.95 -0.67
N SER A 123 -2.30 18.67 -0.60
CA SER A 123 -2.13 17.93 0.66
C SER A 123 -0.74 17.35 0.83
N ASN A 124 -0.18 17.44 2.04
CA ASN A 124 1.04 16.72 2.39
C ASN A 124 0.72 15.23 2.59
N ARG A 125 1.48 14.35 1.94
CA ARG A 125 1.40 12.90 2.08
C ARG A 125 2.74 12.37 2.59
N GLY A 126 2.85 12.27 3.91
CA GLY A 126 4.11 11.88 4.55
C GLY A 126 5.02 13.09 4.76
N ASN A 127 6.34 12.87 4.73
CA ASN A 127 7.29 13.92 5.09
C ASN A 127 7.67 14.82 3.89
N THR A 128 7.97 14.27 2.71
CA THR A 128 8.53 15.01 1.57
C THR A 128 7.67 15.01 0.30
N VAL A 129 6.55 14.27 0.30
CA VAL A 129 5.69 14.10 -0.89
C VAL A 129 4.42 14.91 -0.73
N PHE A 130 4.17 15.79 -1.70
CA PHE A 130 3.00 16.66 -1.72
C PHE A 130 2.08 16.23 -2.85
N GLN A 131 0.77 16.36 -2.67
CA GLN A 131 -0.23 16.01 -3.68
C GLN A 131 -1.06 17.24 -4.03
N ALA A 132 -1.09 17.62 -5.31
CA ALA A 132 -1.96 18.65 -5.85
C ALA A 132 -3.14 18.02 -6.61
N LEU A 133 -4.35 18.54 -6.43
CA LEU A 133 -5.59 18.10 -7.06
C LEU A 133 -6.18 19.26 -7.86
N ARG A 134 -6.66 18.99 -9.06
CA ARG A 134 -7.27 20.02 -9.91
C ARG A 134 -8.80 20.06 -9.72
N ASN A 135 -9.36 21.24 -9.52
CA ASN A 135 -10.80 21.41 -9.27
C ASN A 135 -11.67 21.31 -10.53
N GLU A 136 -11.16 21.78 -11.65
CA GLU A 136 -11.91 21.92 -12.92
C GLU A 136 -12.17 20.57 -13.62
N ASN A 137 -11.44 19.52 -13.24
CA ASN A 137 -11.42 18.23 -13.93
C ASN A 137 -12.07 17.11 -13.08
N TRP A 138 -13.17 17.42 -12.39
CA TRP A 138 -13.91 16.46 -11.59
C TRP A 138 -14.92 15.73 -12.47
N GLU A 139 -14.65 14.46 -12.74
CA GLU A 139 -15.56 13.61 -13.52
C GLU A 139 -16.35 12.72 -12.57
N LEU A 140 -17.67 12.78 -12.66
CA LEU A 140 -18.56 11.84 -12.00
C LEU A 140 -18.68 10.57 -12.83
N ILE A 141 -18.27 9.43 -12.27
CA ILE A 141 -18.38 8.11 -12.88
C ILE A 141 -19.19 7.23 -11.94
N GLY A 142 -20.51 7.25 -12.14
CA GLY A 142 -21.46 6.60 -11.24
C GLY A 142 -21.42 7.23 -9.85
N ASP A 143 -21.14 6.39 -8.86
CA ASP A 143 -21.03 6.78 -7.45
C ASP A 143 -19.67 7.39 -7.06
N ALA A 144 -18.69 7.37 -7.97
CA ALA A 144 -17.35 7.86 -7.74
C ALA A 144 -17.08 9.20 -8.43
N ILE A 145 -16.35 10.07 -7.76
CA ILE A 145 -15.76 11.27 -8.35
C ILE A 145 -14.28 10.97 -8.60
N SER A 146 -13.85 11.13 -9.85
CA SER A 146 -12.45 11.09 -10.24
C SER A 146 -11.95 12.51 -10.46
N CYS A 147 -10.79 12.83 -9.90
CA CYS A 147 -10.11 14.08 -10.18
C CYS A 147 -8.67 13.83 -10.61
N GLU A 148 -8.18 14.66 -11.52
CA GLU A 148 -6.77 14.67 -11.88
C GLU A 148 -5.93 15.23 -10.73
N ALA A 149 -4.83 14.55 -10.46
CA ALA A 149 -3.91 14.89 -9.39
C ALA A 149 -2.47 14.77 -9.88
N PHE A 150 -1.53 15.32 -9.13
CA PHE A 150 -0.14 14.89 -9.23
C PHE A 150 0.49 14.90 -7.85
N GLU A 151 1.46 14.03 -7.67
CA GLU A 151 2.38 14.10 -6.55
C GLU A 151 3.67 14.78 -7.01
N TYR A 152 4.29 15.54 -6.11
CA TYR A 152 5.60 16.11 -6.35
C TYR A 152 6.51 15.93 -5.13
N GLU A 153 7.79 15.72 -5.41
CA GLU A 153 8.84 15.56 -4.41
C GLU A 153 10.09 16.34 -4.82
N PRO A 154 10.57 17.28 -3.99
CA PRO A 154 11.82 17.97 -4.24
C PRO A 154 13.06 17.09 -4.02
N ILE A 155 14.06 17.30 -4.87
CA ILE A 155 15.41 16.75 -4.73
C ILE A 155 16.37 17.93 -4.65
N ILE A 156 17.18 17.98 -3.59
CA ILE A 156 18.32 18.89 -3.46
C ILE A 156 19.58 18.08 -3.68
N PHE A 157 20.47 18.54 -4.56
CA PHE A 157 21.76 17.89 -4.83
C PHE A 157 22.88 18.56 -4.02
N GLU A 158 23.99 17.84 -3.86
CA GLU A 158 25.18 18.32 -3.14
C GLU A 158 25.85 19.53 -3.80
N ASP A 159 25.65 19.73 -5.10
CA ASP A 159 26.15 20.88 -5.84
C ASP A 159 25.26 22.13 -5.70
N GLY A 160 24.23 22.07 -4.86
CA GLY A 160 23.30 23.19 -4.65
C GLY A 160 22.25 23.36 -5.74
N SER A 161 22.22 22.49 -6.76
CA SER A 161 21.11 22.43 -7.72
C SER A 161 19.90 21.71 -7.09
N PHE A 162 18.73 21.90 -7.69
CA PHE A 162 17.53 21.16 -7.29
C PHE A 162 16.66 20.70 -8.45
N SER A 163 15.77 19.76 -8.16
CA SER A 163 14.80 19.24 -9.12
C SER A 163 13.49 18.90 -8.44
N LEU A 164 12.41 18.78 -9.22
CA LEU A 164 11.13 18.24 -8.78
C LEU A 164 10.82 16.94 -9.51
N ILE A 165 10.61 15.87 -8.76
CA ILE A 165 9.95 14.66 -9.27
C ILE A 165 8.46 14.99 -9.37
N ILE A 166 7.83 14.68 -10.49
CA ILE A 166 6.38 14.82 -10.65
C ILE A 166 5.77 13.51 -11.12
N GLU A 167 4.71 13.11 -10.44
CA GLU A 167 4.00 11.87 -10.69
C GLU A 167 2.52 12.16 -10.91
N PRO A 168 2.04 12.19 -12.17
CA PRO A 168 0.63 12.36 -12.47
C PRO A 168 -0.21 11.19 -11.93
N LYS A 169 -1.30 11.50 -11.24
CA LYS A 169 -2.19 10.53 -10.61
C LYS A 169 -3.67 10.90 -10.81
N HIS A 170 -4.54 10.02 -10.32
CA HIS A 170 -5.94 10.32 -10.07
C HIS A 170 -6.23 10.13 -8.59
N ARG A 171 -7.12 10.95 -8.05
CA ARG A 171 -7.71 10.72 -6.73
C ARG A 171 -9.20 10.47 -6.90
N LEU A 172 -9.66 9.44 -6.20
CA LEU A 172 -11.04 8.98 -6.25
C LEU A 172 -11.72 9.24 -4.91
N PHE A 173 -12.98 9.61 -4.99
CA PHE A 173 -13.83 9.83 -3.83
C PHE A 173 -15.20 9.21 -4.08
N MET A 174 -15.88 8.77 -3.02
CA MET A 174 -17.32 8.48 -3.12
C MET A 174 -18.09 9.79 -3.12
N ASN A 175 -19.10 9.93 -3.98
CA ASN A 175 -19.87 11.17 -4.13
C ASN A 175 -20.89 11.38 -2.99
N TYR A 176 -21.25 10.31 -2.27
CA TYR A 176 -22.35 10.27 -1.30
C TYR A 176 -21.84 10.13 0.15
N THR A 177 -22.68 10.55 1.11
CA THR A 177 -22.46 10.36 2.55
C THR A 177 -22.99 9.00 3.02
N LEU A 178 -22.67 8.55 4.24
CA LEU A 178 -23.21 7.28 4.74
C LEU A 178 -24.73 7.31 4.96
N ARG A 179 -25.38 8.49 4.90
CA ARG A 179 -26.83 8.63 4.96
C ARG A 179 -27.46 8.25 3.62
N ILE A 180 -27.52 6.96 3.36
CA ILE A 180 -28.10 6.35 2.15
C ILE A 180 -29.02 5.19 2.55
N GLU A 181 -30.02 4.88 1.73
CA GLU A 181 -30.96 3.77 1.98
C GLU A 181 -30.25 2.42 2.06
N ASP A 182 -29.27 2.19 1.19
CA ASP A 182 -28.52 0.93 1.08
C ASP A 182 -27.27 0.87 1.97
N PHE A 183 -27.27 1.58 3.11
CA PHE A 183 -26.09 1.72 3.96
C PHE A 183 -25.47 0.38 4.39
N GLN A 184 -26.29 -0.58 4.82
CA GLN A 184 -25.83 -1.88 5.32
C GLN A 184 -25.14 -2.72 4.25
N ASN A 185 -25.69 -2.78 3.04
CA ASN A 185 -25.09 -3.53 1.93
C ASN A 185 -23.79 -2.87 1.45
N LYS A 186 -23.73 -1.54 1.39
CA LYS A 186 -22.49 -0.81 1.05
C LYS A 186 -21.44 -0.95 2.15
N LEU A 187 -21.82 -0.89 3.43
CA LEU A 187 -20.91 -1.10 4.56
C LEU A 187 -20.26 -2.48 4.52
N ALA A 188 -21.02 -3.52 4.15
CA ALA A 188 -20.47 -4.86 4.00
C ALA A 188 -19.34 -4.94 2.94
N LYS A 189 -19.37 -4.08 1.92
CA LYS A 189 -18.40 -4.02 0.81
C LYS A 189 -17.24 -3.06 1.07
N ALA A 190 -17.44 -2.02 1.88
CA ALA A 190 -16.42 -1.03 2.19
C ALA A 190 -15.26 -1.62 3.02
N SER A 191 -14.11 -0.96 2.94
CA SER A 191 -12.95 -1.23 3.80
C SER A 191 -12.87 -0.25 4.97
N HIS A 192 -13.00 1.04 4.68
CA HIS A 192 -12.78 2.12 5.64
C HIS A 192 -13.85 3.20 5.51
N ILE A 193 -13.99 3.98 6.58
CA ILE A 193 -14.80 5.19 6.62
C ILE A 193 -13.88 6.39 6.80
N ILE A 194 -14.22 7.49 6.15
CA ILE A 194 -13.53 8.77 6.25
C ILE A 194 -14.47 9.82 6.82
N ASP A 195 -13.91 10.76 7.57
CA ASP A 195 -14.64 11.92 8.05
C ASP A 195 -14.86 12.88 6.88
N TYR A 196 -16.05 13.47 6.76
CA TYR A 196 -16.41 14.34 5.66
C TYR A 196 -17.13 15.59 6.16
N CYS A 197 -16.59 16.75 5.83
CA CYS A 197 -17.26 18.01 6.06
C CYS A 197 -18.50 18.14 5.15
N PRO A 198 -19.73 18.31 5.66
CA PRO A 198 -20.90 18.51 4.81
C PRO A 198 -20.95 19.91 4.16
N ILE A 199 -20.14 20.85 4.62
CA ILE A 199 -20.15 22.24 4.13
C ILE A 199 -19.39 22.35 2.81
N GLU A 200 -19.98 23.01 1.83
CA GLU A 200 -19.31 23.40 0.59
C GLU A 200 -18.49 24.68 0.85
N CYS A 201 -17.19 24.51 1.12
CA CYS A 201 -16.29 25.63 1.30
C CYS A 201 -14.92 25.36 0.66
N ILE A 202 -14.28 26.41 0.14
CA ILE A 202 -12.95 26.33 -0.50
C ILE A 202 -11.86 25.83 0.48
N GLU A 203 -12.08 26.08 1.76
CA GLU A 203 -11.18 25.73 2.85
C GLU A 203 -11.15 24.22 3.15
N LYS A 204 -12.27 23.49 3.00
CA LYS A 204 -12.39 22.03 3.28
C LYS A 204 -11.31 21.16 2.65
N THR A 205 -10.72 21.64 1.57
CA THR A 205 -9.78 20.90 0.75
C THR A 205 -8.36 21.45 0.80
N ASP A 206 -8.15 22.55 1.51
CA ASP A 206 -6.84 23.05 1.89
C ASP A 206 -6.48 22.41 3.24
N PRO A 207 -5.54 21.47 3.35
CA PRO A 207 -5.16 20.87 4.63
C PRO A 207 -4.51 21.86 5.59
N TYR A 208 -4.19 23.07 5.10
CA TYR A 208 -3.57 24.13 5.88
C TYR A 208 -4.56 25.23 6.27
N THR A 209 -5.84 25.05 5.95
CA THR A 209 -6.90 25.85 6.55
C THR A 209 -7.03 25.59 8.05
N LEU A 210 -7.68 26.52 8.74
CA LEU A 210 -8.13 26.34 10.12
C LEU A 210 -9.44 25.57 10.25
N CYS A 211 -10.10 25.28 9.13
CA CYS A 211 -11.25 24.39 9.14
C CYS A 211 -10.87 23.06 9.80
N LYS A 212 -11.42 22.77 10.98
CA LYS A 212 -11.13 21.50 11.69
C LYS A 212 -11.61 20.27 10.90
N LEU A 213 -12.44 20.47 9.87
CA LEU A 213 -12.93 19.44 8.96
C LEU A 213 -12.21 19.46 7.62
N SER A 214 -11.08 20.16 7.52
CA SER A 214 -10.27 20.18 6.32
C SER A 214 -9.49 18.90 6.19
N ASN A 215 -9.49 18.36 4.98
CA ASN A 215 -8.84 17.11 4.63
C ASN A 215 -9.53 15.91 5.33
N PRO A 216 -10.38 15.16 4.60
CA PRO A 216 -11.08 14.01 5.18
C PRO A 216 -10.06 12.98 5.68
N GLU A 217 -9.98 12.80 6.99
CA GLU A 217 -9.07 11.83 7.61
C GLU A 217 -9.64 10.41 7.51
N TYR A 218 -8.74 9.45 7.31
CA TYR A 218 -9.07 8.06 7.58
C TYR A 218 -9.53 7.94 9.03
N LEU A 219 -10.78 7.55 9.21
CA LEU A 219 -11.39 7.53 10.53
C LEU A 219 -11.09 6.19 11.23
N CYS A 220 -11.38 5.08 10.55
CA CYS A 220 -11.17 3.73 11.05
C CYS A 220 -11.44 2.67 9.96
N SER A 221 -11.13 1.41 10.28
CA SER A 221 -11.63 0.24 9.55
C SER A 221 -13.10 -0.01 9.87
N LYS A 222 -13.83 -0.66 8.96
CA LYS A 222 -15.22 -1.06 9.22
C LYS A 222 -15.39 -2.02 10.41
N LYS A 223 -14.31 -2.65 10.89
CA LYS A 223 -14.36 -3.56 12.05
C LYS A 223 -14.53 -2.79 13.36
N ASP A 224 -14.17 -1.51 13.37
CA ASP A 224 -14.09 -0.67 14.56
C ASP A 224 -15.30 0.27 14.70
N ILE A 225 -16.34 0.01 13.92
CA ILE A 225 -17.57 0.79 13.93
C ILE A 225 -18.73 0.01 14.53
N LYS A 226 -19.60 0.73 15.22
CA LYS A 226 -20.87 0.22 15.73
C LYS A 226 -21.98 1.18 15.35
N GLN A 227 -23.03 0.67 14.70
CA GLN A 227 -24.24 1.46 14.51
C GLN A 227 -24.99 1.56 15.83
N VAL A 228 -25.36 2.78 16.20
CA VAL A 228 -26.12 3.07 17.41
C VAL A 228 -27.42 3.76 16.98
N ASN A 229 -28.55 3.16 17.36
CA ASN A 229 -29.89 3.71 17.09
C ASN A 229 -30.20 4.81 18.12
N LYS A 230 -29.45 5.91 18.02
CA LYS A 230 -29.66 7.14 18.79
C LYS A 230 -29.60 8.33 17.85
N LYS A 231 -30.40 9.36 18.12
CA LYS A 231 -30.27 10.67 17.47
C LYS A 231 -28.99 11.37 17.96
N PRO A 232 -28.38 12.25 17.13
CA PRO A 232 -27.27 13.09 17.57
C PRO A 232 -27.51 13.87 18.87
N THR A 233 -28.74 14.36 19.11
CA THR A 233 -29.13 15.04 20.37
C THR A 233 -29.20 14.11 21.59
N ASN A 234 -29.33 12.79 21.38
CA ASN A 234 -29.46 11.78 22.44
C ASN A 234 -28.16 11.03 22.75
N TYR A 235 -27.05 11.42 22.11
CA TYR A 235 -25.72 10.83 22.35
C TYR A 235 -24.83 11.86 23.03
N LEU A 236 -24.40 11.56 24.25
CA LEU A 236 -23.59 12.45 25.09
C LEU A 236 -22.09 12.22 24.85
N ILE A 237 -21.36 13.32 24.81
CA ILE A 237 -19.91 13.40 24.74
C ILE A 237 -19.45 14.24 25.93
N THR A 238 -18.68 13.64 26.84
CA THR A 238 -18.10 14.37 27.97
C THR A 238 -16.82 15.08 27.54
N LYS A 239 -16.75 16.40 27.75
CA LYS A 239 -15.57 17.22 27.54
C LYS A 239 -15.42 18.22 28.69
N ASP A 240 -14.23 18.29 29.28
CA ASP A 240 -13.92 19.19 30.40
C ASP A 240 -14.91 19.04 31.59
N GLY A 241 -15.32 17.80 31.87
CA GLY A 241 -16.27 17.47 32.94
C GLY A 241 -17.73 17.84 32.65
N LYS A 242 -18.07 18.29 31.45
CA LYS A 242 -19.43 18.61 31.01
C LYS A 242 -19.88 17.69 29.88
N ASP A 243 -21.14 17.25 29.95
CA ASP A 243 -21.76 16.46 28.90
C ASP A 243 -22.40 17.37 27.85
N TYR A 244 -22.06 17.12 26.59
CA TYR A 244 -22.65 17.78 25.42
C TYR A 244 -23.23 16.74 24.50
N ASN A 245 -24.40 16.99 23.90
CA ASN A 245 -24.82 16.13 22.80
C ASN A 245 -23.98 16.38 21.54
N ILE A 246 -24.05 15.51 20.53
CA ILE A 246 -23.21 15.63 19.31
C ILE A 246 -23.40 16.99 18.61
N LYS A 247 -24.62 17.52 18.56
CA LYS A 247 -24.91 18.81 17.89
C LYS A 247 -24.36 19.98 18.70
N GLU A 248 -24.55 19.97 20.01
CA GLU A 248 -23.98 20.94 20.95
C GLU A 248 -22.45 20.93 20.89
N TYR A 249 -21.86 19.74 20.97
CA TYR A 249 -20.42 19.53 20.85
C TYR A 249 -19.87 20.08 19.53
N SER A 250 -20.58 19.83 18.42
CA SER A 250 -20.24 20.35 17.09
C SER A 250 -20.40 21.87 16.95
N ASN A 251 -21.06 22.52 17.92
CA ASN A 251 -21.30 23.95 17.98
C ASN A 251 -20.39 24.68 18.99
N LEU A 252 -19.57 23.96 19.77
CA LEU A 252 -18.65 24.53 20.76
C LEU A 252 -17.52 25.37 20.13
N ASP A 253 -17.10 24.99 18.92
CA ASP A 253 -16.04 25.67 18.19
C ASP A 253 -16.57 26.22 16.86
N ILE A 254 -16.05 27.38 16.42
CA ILE A 254 -16.21 27.82 15.02
C ILE A 254 -15.34 26.90 14.17
N ILE A 255 -15.97 25.90 13.58
CA ILE A 255 -15.28 24.90 12.76
C ILE A 255 -14.93 25.45 11.37
N CYS A 256 -15.65 26.46 10.86
CA CYS A 256 -15.38 27.09 9.56
C CYS A 256 -15.27 28.62 9.73
N PRO A 257 -14.09 29.24 9.53
CA PRO A 257 -13.89 30.67 9.80
C PRO A 257 -14.41 31.61 8.70
N ARG A 258 -14.97 31.11 7.59
CA ARG A 258 -15.20 31.91 6.38
C ARG A 258 -16.51 31.65 5.64
N THR A 259 -17.60 31.60 6.37
CA THR A 259 -18.90 31.99 5.81
C THR A 259 -19.25 33.33 6.43
N ASP A 260 -19.65 34.31 5.61
CA ASP A 260 -20.13 35.62 6.09
C ASP A 260 -21.40 35.51 6.97
N LYS A 261 -21.88 34.28 7.16
CA LYS A 261 -22.86 33.84 8.16
C LYS A 261 -22.11 32.94 9.14
N ARG A 262 -22.15 33.18 10.45
CA ARG A 262 -21.57 32.32 11.51
C ARG A 262 -22.23 30.92 11.53
N GLN A 263 -22.06 30.11 10.48
CA GLN A 263 -22.68 28.80 10.35
C GLN A 263 -21.90 27.79 11.19
N ARG A 264 -22.58 27.11 12.12
CA ARG A 264 -21.97 26.11 12.99
C ARG A 264 -22.19 24.72 12.40
N LEU A 265 -21.28 23.77 12.67
CA LEU A 265 -21.39 22.43 12.09
C LEU A 265 -22.69 21.73 12.50
N GLY A 266 -23.15 21.94 13.74
CA GLY A 266 -24.40 21.37 14.25
C GLY A 266 -25.63 21.77 13.45
N ASP A 267 -25.59 22.90 12.74
CA ASP A 267 -26.69 23.37 11.88
C ASP A 267 -26.86 22.47 10.63
N PHE A 268 -25.77 21.81 10.20
CA PHE A 268 -25.78 20.89 9.05
C PHE A 268 -26.02 19.43 9.46
N LEU A 269 -25.97 19.12 10.76
CA LEU A 269 -26.22 17.79 11.28
C LEU A 269 -27.72 17.55 11.34
N LYS A 270 -28.16 16.46 10.71
CA LYS A 270 -29.56 16.01 10.77
C LYS A 270 -29.76 15.32 12.12
N ASP A 271 -30.80 15.72 12.86
CA ASP A 271 -31.10 15.07 14.14
C ASP A 271 -31.90 13.77 13.96
N ILE A 272 -31.33 12.82 13.23
CA ILE A 272 -32.01 11.62 12.74
C ILE A 272 -31.13 10.40 13.03
N GLU A 273 -31.78 9.33 13.51
CA GLU A 273 -31.17 8.01 13.69
C GLU A 273 -30.77 7.35 12.36
N PRO A 274 -29.79 6.44 12.36
CA PRO A 274 -28.84 6.14 13.44
C PRO A 274 -27.66 7.13 13.46
N ILE A 275 -26.72 6.92 14.39
CA ILE A 275 -25.34 7.43 14.36
C ILE A 275 -24.35 6.25 14.28
N ILE A 276 -23.08 6.53 13.98
CA ILE A 276 -21.98 5.56 14.01
C ILE A 276 -21.03 5.90 15.16
N GLU A 277 -20.76 4.92 16.01
CA GLU A 277 -19.71 4.99 17.02
C GLU A 277 -18.42 4.40 16.43
N VAL A 278 -17.32 5.14 16.54
CA VAL A 278 -15.99 4.75 16.06
C VAL A 278 -15.04 4.63 17.23
N LYS A 279 -14.34 3.49 17.34
CA LYS A 279 -13.26 3.30 18.30
C LYS A 279 -11.96 3.88 17.76
N ARG A 280 -11.28 4.72 18.56
CA ARG A 280 -9.96 5.29 18.26
C ARG A 280 -9.01 5.01 19.43
N PHE A 281 -7.78 4.62 19.11
CA PHE A 281 -6.69 4.57 20.08
C PHE A 281 -6.09 5.97 20.22
N LEU A 282 -6.08 6.50 21.44
CA LEU A 282 -5.45 7.77 21.78
C LEU A 282 -4.66 7.56 23.07
N ASN A 283 -3.34 7.71 23.00
CA ASN A 283 -2.43 7.55 24.14
C ASN A 283 -2.68 6.22 24.91
N ASP A 284 -2.68 5.10 24.18
CA ASP A 284 -2.92 3.74 24.69
C ASP A 284 -4.32 3.46 25.28
N GLU A 285 -5.23 4.43 25.26
CA GLU A 285 -6.64 4.25 25.63
C GLU A 285 -7.54 4.12 24.39
N ILE A 286 -8.46 3.16 24.42
CA ILE A 286 -9.52 3.03 23.41
C ILE A 286 -10.67 3.96 23.80
N LYS A 287 -10.92 4.98 22.98
CA LYS A 287 -12.05 5.91 23.14
C LYS A 287 -13.04 5.76 22.00
N SER A 288 -14.33 5.78 22.33
CA SER A 288 -15.43 5.72 21.38
C SER A 288 -15.96 7.12 21.08
N TYR A 289 -16.12 7.43 19.79
CA TYR A 289 -16.60 8.73 19.33
C TYR A 289 -17.84 8.56 18.44
N GLY A 290 -18.91 9.30 18.73
CA GLY A 290 -20.14 9.29 17.97
C GLY A 290 -20.10 10.25 16.76
N TYR A 291 -20.51 9.75 15.59
CA TYR A 291 -20.54 10.50 14.33
C TYR A 291 -21.89 10.33 13.63
N PRO A 292 -22.56 11.43 13.22
CA PRO A 292 -23.71 11.37 12.33
C PRO A 292 -23.31 10.91 10.93
N LEU A 293 -24.18 10.15 10.25
CA LEU A 293 -23.85 9.51 8.97
C LEU A 293 -23.59 10.52 7.84
N GLU A 294 -24.23 11.69 7.86
CA GLU A 294 -23.99 12.78 6.90
C GLU A 294 -22.58 13.39 6.99
N ARG A 295 -21.89 13.18 8.12
CA ARG A 295 -20.49 13.58 8.33
C ARG A 295 -19.51 12.49 7.90
N LEU A 296 -19.99 11.37 7.39
CA LEU A 296 -19.15 10.24 7.05
C LEU A 296 -19.29 9.89 5.57
N ARG A 297 -18.21 9.37 4.99
CA ARG A 297 -18.22 8.72 3.67
C ARG A 297 -17.47 7.40 3.74
N PHE A 298 -17.76 6.49 2.83
CA PHE A 298 -16.82 5.39 2.60
C PHE A 298 -15.56 5.94 1.92
N SER A 299 -14.40 5.44 2.33
CA SER A 299 -13.22 5.56 1.48
C SER A 299 -13.51 4.90 0.13
N PHE A 300 -12.99 5.45 -0.97
CA PHE A 300 -13.17 4.81 -2.28
C PHE A 300 -12.73 3.34 -2.25
N ASP A 301 -13.60 2.46 -2.75
CA ASP A 301 -13.35 1.03 -2.90
C ASP A 301 -14.06 0.56 -4.16
N PHE A 302 -13.34 -0.11 -5.07
CA PHE A 302 -13.94 -0.61 -6.31
C PHE A 302 -15.14 -1.53 -6.10
N ARG A 303 -15.21 -2.20 -4.93
CA ARG A 303 -16.33 -3.07 -4.57
C ARG A 303 -17.63 -2.31 -4.32
N LEU A 304 -17.56 -1.00 -4.07
CA LEU A 304 -18.73 -0.13 -3.91
C LEU A 304 -19.37 0.26 -5.25
N ILE A 305 -18.65 0.10 -6.37
CA ILE A 305 -19.19 0.34 -7.70
C ILE A 305 -19.77 -0.96 -8.22
N GLU A 306 -21.10 -1.07 -8.24
CA GLU A 306 -21.79 -2.32 -8.58
C GLU A 306 -21.81 -2.59 -10.08
N ASP A 307 -21.96 -1.53 -10.87
CA ASP A 307 -22.01 -1.57 -12.32
C ASP A 307 -20.64 -1.95 -12.93
N VAL A 308 -20.64 -2.98 -13.78
CA VAL A 308 -19.43 -3.51 -14.41
C VAL A 308 -18.83 -2.52 -15.40
N ASP A 309 -19.64 -1.79 -16.15
CA ASP A 309 -19.19 -0.87 -17.18
C ASP A 309 -18.68 0.44 -16.56
N GLN A 310 -19.28 0.91 -15.47
CA GLN A 310 -18.72 2.00 -14.65
C GLN A 310 -17.36 1.60 -14.07
N ARG A 311 -17.21 0.37 -13.56
CA ARG A 311 -15.90 -0.13 -13.11
C ARG A 311 -14.88 -0.20 -14.23
N ARG A 312 -15.28 -0.62 -15.44
CA ARG A 312 -14.41 -0.63 -16.62
C ARG A 312 -13.99 0.79 -17.02
N LYS A 313 -14.94 1.73 -17.04
CA LYS A 313 -14.67 3.16 -17.29
C LYS A 313 -13.71 3.71 -16.25
N LEU A 314 -13.94 3.49 -14.95
CA LEU A 314 -13.01 3.89 -13.89
C LEU A 314 -11.62 3.28 -14.09
N ASN A 315 -11.53 1.98 -14.36
CA ASN A 315 -10.26 1.30 -14.60
C ASN A 315 -9.49 1.88 -15.80
N SER A 316 -10.17 2.27 -16.87
CA SER A 316 -9.52 2.89 -18.03
C SER A 316 -9.03 4.31 -17.75
N HIS A 317 -9.67 5.04 -16.85
CA HIS A 317 -9.21 6.35 -16.38
C HIS A 317 -8.00 6.22 -15.44
N LEU A 318 -8.00 5.21 -14.57
CA LEU A 318 -6.94 5.01 -13.58
C LEU A 318 -5.67 4.40 -14.17
N ARG A 319 -5.80 3.52 -15.15
CA ARG A 319 -4.66 2.91 -15.85
C ARG A 319 -4.14 3.85 -16.93
N LEU A 320 -3.38 4.85 -16.53
CA LEU A 320 -2.66 5.69 -17.46
C LEU A 320 -1.59 4.86 -18.17
N THR A 321 -1.69 4.75 -19.50
CA THR A 321 -0.58 4.22 -20.30
C THR A 321 0.66 5.10 -20.11
N PRO A 322 1.89 4.56 -20.29
CA PRO A 322 3.10 5.35 -20.17
C PRO A 322 3.05 6.66 -20.98
N SER A 323 2.52 6.62 -22.20
CA SER A 323 2.36 7.81 -23.06
C SER A 323 1.37 8.84 -22.50
N LYS A 324 0.20 8.41 -21.98
CA LYS A 324 -0.78 9.33 -21.36
C LYS A 324 -0.20 9.96 -20.10
N LYS A 325 0.48 9.16 -19.28
CA LYS A 325 1.15 9.61 -18.07
C LYS A 325 2.23 10.64 -18.41
N TRP A 326 3.03 10.38 -19.45
CA TRP A 326 4.05 11.29 -19.95
C TRP A 326 3.47 12.63 -20.44
N ASN A 327 2.42 12.61 -21.26
CA ASN A 327 1.78 13.84 -21.75
C ASN A 327 1.20 14.69 -20.60
N ARG A 328 0.62 14.04 -19.58
CA ARG A 328 0.16 14.74 -18.37
C ARG A 328 1.30 15.33 -17.58
N PHE A 329 2.40 14.59 -17.41
CA PHE A 329 3.62 15.09 -16.79
C PHE A 329 4.07 16.36 -17.51
N LEU A 330 4.21 16.36 -18.84
CA LEU A 330 4.60 17.54 -19.61
C LEU A 330 3.64 18.72 -19.38
N THR A 331 2.33 18.48 -19.35
CA THR A 331 1.32 19.52 -19.10
C THR A 331 1.42 20.12 -17.70
N ILE A 332 1.67 19.29 -16.69
CA ILE A 332 1.86 19.75 -15.30
C ILE A 332 3.17 20.54 -15.18
N SER A 333 4.23 20.02 -15.79
CA SER A 333 5.55 20.61 -15.80
C SER A 333 5.55 22.02 -16.38
N ASP A 334 4.87 22.21 -17.53
CA ASP A 334 4.72 23.52 -18.17
C ASP A 334 4.01 24.53 -17.25
N LYS A 335 2.97 24.09 -16.53
CA LYS A 335 2.26 24.94 -15.56
C LYS A 335 3.11 25.31 -14.35
N LEU A 336 3.97 24.41 -13.87
CA LEU A 336 4.84 24.67 -12.72
C LEU A 336 6.04 25.54 -13.05
N LYS A 337 6.44 25.62 -14.33
CA LYS A 337 7.59 26.38 -14.79
C LYS A 337 7.57 27.83 -14.29
N ASN A 338 6.43 28.50 -14.37
CA ASN A 338 6.30 29.92 -14.01
C ASN A 338 5.94 30.15 -12.53
N LEU A 339 5.83 29.08 -11.73
CA LEU A 339 5.29 29.16 -10.37
C LEU A 339 6.36 29.08 -9.26
N ILE A 340 7.60 28.77 -9.60
CA ILE A 340 8.62 28.42 -8.61
C ILE A 340 9.85 29.29 -8.84
N ASP A 341 9.94 30.36 -8.07
CA ASP A 341 11.19 31.08 -7.81
C ASP A 341 11.67 30.69 -6.39
N PRO A 342 12.75 29.90 -6.26
CA PRO A 342 13.29 29.44 -4.97
C PRO A 342 13.71 30.57 -4.02
N LEU A 343 14.07 31.73 -4.57
CA LEU A 343 14.73 32.82 -3.84
C LEU A 343 13.78 33.99 -3.52
N GLY A 344 12.51 33.92 -3.95
CA GLY A 344 11.50 34.92 -3.61
C GLY A 344 11.79 36.35 -4.11
N ASN A 345 12.73 36.52 -5.04
CA ASN A 345 13.17 37.82 -5.51
C ASN A 345 12.45 38.19 -6.81
N LYS A 346 11.94 39.43 -6.89
CA LYS A 346 11.39 40.04 -8.10
C LYS A 346 12.47 40.27 -9.17
N VAL A 347 13.16 39.23 -9.64
CA VAL A 347 14.02 39.32 -10.83
C VAL A 347 13.17 38.94 -12.03
N ARG A 348 12.62 39.99 -12.64
CA ARG A 348 11.89 40.02 -13.90
C ARG A 348 12.84 39.88 -15.12
N ASP A 349 13.84 38.99 -15.04
CA ASP A 349 14.70 38.72 -16.19
C ASP A 349 14.37 37.34 -16.77
N ASP A 350 13.95 37.35 -18.04
CA ASP A 350 13.36 36.27 -18.84
C ASP A 350 14.25 35.02 -19.07
N LYS A 351 15.24 34.76 -18.23
CA LYS A 351 16.24 33.67 -18.41
C LYS A 351 16.12 32.51 -17.43
N PHE A 352 15.21 32.56 -16.46
CA PHE A 352 15.06 31.44 -15.54
C PHE A 352 14.15 30.36 -16.14
N LEU A 353 14.75 29.19 -16.38
CA LEU A 353 14.15 27.92 -16.77
C LEU A 353 14.08 27.69 -18.27
N GLU A 354 15.19 27.27 -18.87
CA GLU A 354 15.06 26.37 -20.01
C GLU A 354 14.57 25.01 -19.49
N PHE A 355 13.34 24.62 -19.86
CA PHE A 355 12.77 23.34 -19.45
C PHE A 355 13.52 22.21 -20.16
N LYS A 356 14.63 21.76 -19.58
CA LYS A 356 15.40 20.61 -20.07
C LYS A 356 14.99 19.37 -19.30
N LEU A 357 14.30 18.45 -19.97
CA LEU A 357 14.01 17.15 -19.37
C LEU A 357 15.30 16.43 -19.00
N ARG A 358 15.43 15.98 -17.74
CA ARG A 358 16.59 15.19 -17.33
C ARG A 358 16.57 13.86 -18.07
N LYS A 359 17.59 13.64 -18.91
CA LYS A 359 17.86 12.38 -19.58
C LYS A 359 18.81 11.56 -18.72
N THR A 360 18.52 10.27 -18.61
CA THR A 360 19.38 9.31 -17.91
C THR A 360 19.72 8.17 -18.85
N LEU A 361 20.92 7.59 -18.67
CA LEU A 361 21.34 6.39 -19.38
C LEU A 361 20.57 5.20 -18.83
N PHE A 362 19.83 4.51 -19.70
CA PHE A 362 19.18 3.25 -19.36
C PHE A 362 19.91 2.11 -20.05
N ASN A 363 20.39 1.16 -19.24
CA ASN A 363 20.93 -0.10 -19.73
C ASN A 363 19.80 -1.12 -19.79
N GLN A 364 19.64 -1.73 -20.96
CA GLN A 364 18.78 -2.90 -21.09
C GLN A 364 19.52 -4.09 -20.46
N LEU A 365 18.91 -4.70 -19.44
CA LEU A 365 19.39 -5.95 -18.88
C LEU A 365 19.17 -7.08 -19.90
N GLU A 366 20.09 -8.04 -19.94
CA GLU A 366 19.93 -9.23 -20.76
C GLU A 366 18.72 -10.06 -20.30
N ASP A 367 18.02 -10.65 -21.27
CA ASP A 367 16.88 -11.51 -20.97
C ASP A 367 17.36 -12.72 -20.15
N THR A 368 16.74 -12.93 -19.00
CA THR A 368 17.05 -14.08 -18.14
C THR A 368 16.60 -15.37 -18.82
N SER A 369 17.51 -16.33 -18.95
CA SER A 369 17.20 -17.68 -19.41
C SER A 369 16.93 -18.60 -18.22
N PHE A 370 15.94 -19.49 -18.35
CA PHE A 370 15.58 -20.48 -17.34
C PHE A 370 15.93 -21.89 -17.83
N LEU A 371 16.38 -22.74 -16.93
CA LEU A 371 16.60 -24.15 -17.16
C LEU A 371 15.43 -24.93 -16.55
N LEU A 372 14.64 -25.56 -17.41
CA LEU A 372 13.74 -26.65 -17.01
C LEU A 372 14.57 -27.94 -16.96
N HIS A 373 13.99 -29.12 -17.11
CA HIS A 373 14.74 -30.39 -17.02
C HIS A 373 16.17 -30.38 -17.63
N LYS A 374 16.29 -30.31 -18.96
CA LYS A 374 17.57 -30.17 -19.70
C LYS A 374 17.47 -29.16 -20.84
N ARG A 375 16.46 -28.30 -20.82
CA ARG A 375 16.16 -27.35 -21.90
C ARG A 375 16.09 -25.95 -21.37
N LYS A 376 16.76 -25.03 -22.07
CA LYS A 376 16.73 -23.59 -21.81
C LYS A 376 15.47 -22.96 -22.39
N SER A 377 14.89 -21.99 -21.70
CA SER A 377 13.76 -21.21 -22.19
C SER A 377 13.68 -19.84 -21.52
N SER A 378 13.31 -18.81 -22.28
CA SER A 378 12.91 -17.51 -21.72
C SER A 378 11.45 -17.51 -21.22
N PHE A 379 10.67 -18.56 -21.52
CA PHE A 379 9.26 -18.71 -21.17
C PHE A 379 8.99 -20.07 -20.53
N PRO A 380 9.52 -20.34 -19.32
CA PRO A 380 9.51 -21.69 -18.75
C PRO A 380 8.10 -22.23 -18.51
N GLN A 381 7.14 -21.39 -18.12
CA GLN A 381 5.75 -21.79 -17.90
C GLN A 381 5.09 -22.42 -19.14
N SER A 382 5.32 -21.88 -20.34
CA SER A 382 4.72 -22.42 -21.58
C SER A 382 5.44 -23.68 -22.07
N ARG A 383 6.71 -23.86 -21.70
CA ARG A 383 7.53 -25.03 -22.08
C ARG A 383 7.39 -26.22 -21.14
N LEU A 384 6.94 -25.99 -19.91
CA LEU A 384 6.86 -27.00 -18.85
C LEU A 384 6.13 -28.28 -19.29
N ARG A 385 5.01 -28.15 -20.01
CA ARG A 385 4.26 -29.31 -20.54
C ARG A 385 5.04 -30.20 -21.52
N TYR A 386 6.02 -29.64 -22.22
CA TYR A 386 6.79 -30.36 -23.23
C TYR A 386 8.11 -30.90 -22.66
N THR A 387 8.71 -30.18 -21.72
CA THR A 387 10.04 -30.49 -21.20
C THR A 387 9.99 -31.18 -19.84
N GLY A 388 8.92 -30.95 -19.10
CA GLY A 388 8.80 -31.26 -17.68
C GLY A 388 9.61 -30.31 -16.79
N PRO A 389 9.47 -30.47 -15.46
CA PRO A 389 10.10 -29.64 -14.47
C PRO A 389 11.61 -29.94 -14.35
N TYR A 390 12.36 -29.04 -13.71
CA TYR A 390 13.80 -29.22 -13.51
C TYR A 390 14.13 -30.49 -12.71
N ASP A 391 13.37 -30.76 -11.65
CA ASP A 391 13.53 -31.89 -10.73
C ASP A 391 12.89 -33.21 -11.23
N ARG A 392 12.51 -33.29 -12.51
CA ARG A 392 11.80 -34.44 -13.10
C ARG A 392 12.44 -35.81 -12.83
N ASN A 393 13.76 -35.89 -12.78
CA ASN A 393 14.51 -37.16 -12.66
C ASN A 393 14.95 -37.50 -11.23
N GLY A 394 14.44 -36.82 -10.21
CA GLY A 394 14.79 -37.14 -8.81
C GLY A 394 16.21 -36.77 -8.37
N GLU A 395 17.12 -36.47 -9.32
CA GLU A 395 18.50 -35.98 -9.09
C GLU A 395 18.55 -34.76 -8.13
N ASN A 396 17.44 -34.01 -8.01
CA ASN A 396 17.31 -32.82 -7.18
C ASN A 396 16.32 -32.97 -6.00
N LYS A 397 16.18 -34.17 -5.41
CA LYS A 397 15.44 -34.41 -4.14
C LYS A 397 13.90 -34.30 -4.22
N ARG A 398 13.26 -34.59 -5.36
CA ARG A 398 11.79 -34.73 -5.41
C ARG A 398 11.38 -35.97 -4.59
N LYS A 399 10.71 -35.77 -3.44
CA LYS A 399 10.39 -36.83 -2.47
C LYS A 399 9.17 -37.69 -2.81
N PHE A 400 8.49 -37.40 -3.92
CA PHE A 400 7.24 -38.04 -4.29
C PHE A 400 7.23 -38.39 -5.78
N GLU A 401 6.54 -39.49 -6.10
CA GLU A 401 6.36 -40.04 -7.43
C GLU A 401 4.89 -39.97 -7.87
N ARG A 402 3.98 -39.79 -6.91
CA ARG A 402 2.54 -39.74 -7.14
C ARG A 402 1.86 -38.68 -6.27
N ILE A 403 0.94 -37.92 -6.86
CA ILE A 403 0.13 -36.91 -6.18
C ILE A 403 -1.32 -37.36 -6.09
N LYS A 404 -1.82 -37.44 -4.86
CA LYS A 404 -3.20 -37.76 -4.52
C LYS A 404 -3.94 -36.46 -4.21
N PHE A 405 -5.08 -36.24 -4.88
CA PHE A 405 -5.88 -35.03 -4.73
C PHE A 405 -7.17 -35.30 -3.96
N ILE A 406 -7.53 -34.35 -3.09
CA ILE A 406 -8.88 -34.17 -2.58
C ILE A 406 -9.38 -32.80 -3.05
N VAL A 407 -10.56 -32.77 -3.66
CA VAL A 407 -11.24 -31.53 -4.03
C VAL A 407 -12.30 -31.23 -2.99
N ILE A 408 -12.26 -30.04 -2.40
CA ILE A 408 -13.28 -29.58 -1.45
C ILE A 408 -13.96 -28.37 -2.06
N SER A 409 -15.27 -28.43 -2.22
CA SER A 409 -16.05 -27.33 -2.76
C SER A 409 -16.96 -26.74 -1.70
N PHE A 410 -16.81 -25.44 -1.46
CA PHE A 410 -17.71 -24.64 -0.61
C PHE A 410 -18.93 -24.11 -1.38
N ASN A 411 -19.12 -24.58 -2.62
CA ASN A 411 -20.25 -24.28 -3.50
C ASN A 411 -20.66 -25.51 -4.30
N ASP A 412 -21.84 -25.48 -4.90
CA ASP A 412 -22.22 -26.48 -5.90
C ASP A 412 -21.39 -26.33 -7.18
N LEU A 413 -20.74 -27.42 -7.58
CA LEU A 413 -20.08 -27.54 -8.88
C LEU A 413 -21.02 -28.28 -9.82
N ASN A 414 -21.24 -27.73 -11.01
CA ASN A 414 -21.94 -28.48 -12.05
C ASN A 414 -21.09 -29.69 -12.53
N GLU A 415 -21.76 -30.67 -13.15
CA GLU A 415 -21.11 -31.91 -13.58
C GLU A 415 -20.00 -31.68 -14.62
N ASN A 416 -20.15 -30.69 -15.49
CA ASN A 416 -19.13 -30.34 -16.46
C ASN A 416 -17.86 -29.82 -15.78
N MET A 417 -17.98 -29.00 -14.74
CA MET A 417 -16.85 -28.49 -13.96
C MET A 417 -16.16 -29.62 -13.20
N LYS A 418 -16.92 -30.53 -12.57
CA LYS A 418 -16.37 -31.71 -11.89
C LYS A 418 -15.60 -32.60 -12.86
N LYS A 419 -16.19 -32.93 -14.02
CA LYS A 419 -15.54 -33.73 -15.07
C LYS A 419 -14.28 -33.06 -15.60
N ASN A 420 -14.34 -31.76 -15.88
CA ASN A 420 -13.20 -30.99 -16.37
C ASN A 420 -12.06 -30.98 -15.34
N LEU A 421 -12.37 -30.72 -14.07
CA LEU A 421 -11.38 -30.73 -12.99
C LEU A 421 -10.76 -32.11 -12.82
N LYS A 422 -11.57 -33.17 -12.72
CA LYS A 422 -11.07 -34.56 -12.66
C LYS A 422 -10.13 -34.84 -13.83
N PHE A 423 -10.54 -34.49 -15.05
CA PHE A 423 -9.75 -34.72 -16.25
C PHE A 423 -8.43 -33.92 -16.25
N ARG A 424 -8.41 -32.67 -15.76
CA ARG A 424 -7.16 -31.90 -15.59
C ARG A 424 -6.27 -32.45 -14.48
N LEU A 425 -6.84 -33.09 -13.47
CA LEU A 425 -6.05 -33.66 -12.38
C LEU A 425 -5.43 -35.01 -12.75
N THR A 426 -6.09 -35.84 -13.58
CA THR A 426 -5.67 -37.24 -13.74
C THR A 426 -5.34 -37.66 -15.19
N SER A 427 -5.66 -36.84 -16.20
CA SER A 427 -5.50 -37.27 -17.60
C SER A 427 -4.03 -37.33 -18.03
N THR A 428 -3.64 -38.42 -18.69
CA THR A 428 -2.35 -38.61 -19.35
C THR A 428 -2.40 -38.33 -20.86
N ARG A 429 -3.53 -37.83 -21.39
CA ARG A 429 -3.66 -37.51 -22.82
C ARG A 429 -2.74 -36.34 -23.16
N THR A 430 -1.69 -36.60 -23.92
CA THR A 430 -0.58 -35.66 -24.24
C THR A 430 -1.05 -34.29 -24.76
N ASN A 431 -2.19 -34.23 -25.44
CA ASN A 431 -2.79 -33.00 -25.98
C ASN A 431 -3.52 -32.11 -24.96
N TYR A 432 -3.58 -32.53 -23.69
CA TYR A 432 -4.36 -31.84 -22.67
C TYR A 432 -3.52 -31.20 -21.56
N LEU A 433 -4.04 -30.11 -20.99
CA LEU A 433 -3.43 -29.46 -19.83
C LEU A 433 -3.83 -30.22 -18.56
N SER A 434 -2.91 -31.04 -18.03
CA SER A 434 -3.14 -31.82 -16.82
C SER A 434 -1.90 -31.90 -15.94
N VAL A 435 -2.08 -32.25 -14.66
CA VAL A 435 -0.98 -32.46 -13.71
C VAL A 435 0.03 -33.51 -14.22
N PRO A 436 -0.39 -34.70 -14.72
CA PRO A 436 0.55 -35.65 -15.29
C PRO A 436 1.37 -35.11 -16.44
N ASN A 437 0.77 -34.31 -17.33
CA ASN A 437 1.47 -33.78 -18.48
C ASN A 437 2.37 -32.58 -18.13
N LEU A 438 2.02 -31.78 -17.12
CA LEU A 438 2.85 -30.64 -16.71
C LEU A 438 4.10 -31.09 -15.98
N PHE A 439 3.93 -32.00 -15.02
CA PHE A 439 4.99 -32.35 -14.08
C PHE A 439 5.62 -33.72 -14.37
N HIS A 440 5.04 -34.51 -15.29
CA HIS A 440 5.44 -35.89 -15.55
C HIS A 440 5.41 -36.74 -14.27
N ILE A 441 4.30 -36.64 -13.54
CA ILE A 441 4.06 -37.29 -12.25
C ILE A 441 2.68 -37.95 -12.27
N GLU A 442 2.57 -39.14 -11.71
CA GLU A 442 1.28 -39.81 -11.61
C GLU A 442 0.36 -39.03 -10.68
N SER A 443 -0.93 -38.96 -11.02
CA SER A 443 -1.89 -38.31 -10.13
C SER A 443 -3.26 -38.92 -10.16
N GLU A 444 -3.90 -38.86 -8.99
CA GLU A 444 -5.19 -39.47 -8.72
C GLU A 444 -6.09 -38.47 -7.99
N LEU A 445 -7.38 -38.47 -8.31
CA LEU A 445 -8.41 -37.81 -7.51
C LEU A 445 -9.08 -38.85 -6.61
N ILE A 446 -8.76 -38.82 -5.31
CA ILE A 446 -9.29 -39.80 -4.34
C ILE A 446 -10.69 -39.42 -3.89
N SER A 447 -10.94 -38.12 -3.68
CA SER A 447 -12.23 -37.67 -3.17
C SER A 447 -12.61 -36.27 -3.67
N SER A 448 -13.92 -36.04 -3.80
CA SER A 448 -14.51 -34.74 -4.11
C SER A 448 -15.68 -34.51 -3.14
N ILE A 449 -15.53 -33.52 -2.26
CA ILE A 449 -16.40 -33.32 -1.10
C ILE A 449 -17.05 -31.93 -1.16
N LYS A 450 -18.35 -31.85 -0.90
CA LYS A 450 -19.07 -30.58 -0.71
C LYS A 450 -19.08 -30.18 0.77
N CYS A 451 -18.70 -28.95 1.07
CA CYS A 451 -18.73 -28.35 2.41
C CYS A 451 -19.67 -27.14 2.43
N ASP A 452 -20.88 -27.30 2.96
CA ASP A 452 -21.89 -26.22 3.01
C ASP A 452 -22.11 -25.64 4.41
N ASN A 453 -21.52 -26.22 5.48
CA ASN A 453 -21.66 -25.72 6.85
C ASN A 453 -20.48 -26.09 7.78
N LYS A 454 -20.46 -25.51 8.99
CA LYS A 454 -19.43 -25.76 10.03
C LYS A 454 -19.42 -27.23 10.49
N ALA A 455 -20.57 -27.88 10.69
CA ALA A 455 -20.60 -29.27 11.18
C ALA A 455 -19.92 -30.26 10.20
N LYS A 456 -20.07 -30.05 8.88
CA LYS A 456 -19.41 -30.87 7.86
C LYS A 456 -17.90 -30.65 7.79
N ILE A 457 -17.38 -29.49 8.19
CA ILE A 457 -15.94 -29.21 8.14
C ILE A 457 -15.16 -30.13 9.07
N THR A 458 -15.70 -30.44 10.25
CA THR A 458 -15.07 -31.34 11.23
C THR A 458 -14.97 -32.76 10.69
N ASN A 459 -16.02 -33.25 10.01
CA ASN A 459 -15.98 -34.55 9.34
C ASN A 459 -14.98 -34.58 8.18
N ILE A 460 -14.89 -33.48 7.42
CA ILE A 460 -13.88 -33.34 6.36
C ILE A 460 -12.46 -33.41 6.94
N PHE A 461 -12.20 -32.77 8.08
CA PHE A 461 -10.91 -32.86 8.75
C PHE A 461 -10.56 -34.30 9.13
N LYS A 462 -11.53 -35.08 9.62
CA LYS A 462 -11.34 -36.50 9.92
C LYS A 462 -10.98 -37.30 8.67
N ILE A 463 -11.75 -37.15 7.58
CA ILE A 463 -11.49 -37.82 6.30
C ILE A 463 -10.09 -37.49 5.77
N ILE A 464 -9.68 -36.22 5.85
CA ILE A 464 -8.36 -35.80 5.37
C ILE A 464 -7.24 -36.44 6.20
N LYS A 465 -7.39 -36.53 7.54
CA LYS A 465 -6.40 -37.18 8.40
C LYS A 465 -6.27 -38.66 8.07
N GLU A 466 -7.39 -39.38 7.96
CA GLU A 466 -7.41 -40.80 7.57
C GLU A 466 -6.70 -41.00 6.22
N LYS A 467 -7.02 -40.17 5.21
CA LYS A 467 -6.36 -40.25 3.89
C LYS A 467 -4.89 -39.84 3.91
N LYS A 468 -4.45 -39.02 4.87
CA LYS A 468 -3.03 -38.70 5.03
C LYS A 468 -2.27 -39.87 5.65
N GLU A 469 -2.87 -40.59 6.60
CA GLU A 469 -2.29 -41.76 7.25
C GLU A 469 -2.15 -42.96 6.29
N GLU A 470 -3.02 -43.06 5.27
CA GLU A 470 -2.96 -44.08 4.22
C GLU A 470 -1.85 -43.88 3.17
N LEU A 471 -1.12 -42.75 3.18
CA LEU A 471 -0.11 -42.44 2.17
C LEU A 471 1.17 -43.26 2.35
N THR A 472 1.74 -43.70 1.25
CA THR A 472 3.11 -44.25 1.26
C THR A 472 4.16 -43.13 1.27
N LYS A 473 5.43 -43.48 1.55
CA LYS A 473 6.55 -42.52 1.59
C LYS A 473 6.79 -41.78 0.27
N THR A 474 6.33 -42.32 -0.87
CA THR A 474 6.49 -41.73 -2.21
C THR A 474 5.22 -41.02 -2.70
N GLU A 475 4.17 -40.97 -1.88
CA GLU A 475 2.91 -40.33 -2.20
C GLU A 475 2.75 -39.00 -1.46
N ALA A 476 2.17 -38.02 -2.14
CA ALA A 476 1.83 -36.73 -1.56
C ALA A 476 0.33 -36.45 -1.66
N LEU A 477 -0.29 -36.00 -0.56
CA LEU A 477 -1.67 -35.54 -0.55
C LEU A 477 -1.75 -34.03 -0.78
N CYS A 478 -2.60 -33.61 -1.70
CA CYS A 478 -2.87 -32.22 -2.03
C CYS A 478 -4.36 -31.92 -1.98
N ILE A 479 -4.70 -30.70 -1.56
CA ILE A 479 -6.09 -30.24 -1.51
C ILE A 479 -6.30 -29.08 -2.47
N ILE A 480 -7.39 -29.16 -3.23
CA ILE A 480 -7.93 -28.03 -4.00
C ILE A 480 -9.21 -27.57 -3.34
N ALA A 481 -9.16 -26.40 -2.71
CA ALA A 481 -10.30 -25.78 -2.05
C ALA A 481 -10.98 -24.79 -3.02
N ILE A 482 -12.22 -25.07 -3.41
CA ILE A 482 -13.02 -24.24 -4.32
C ILE A 482 -14.01 -23.40 -3.52
N TYR A 483 -13.90 -22.07 -3.62
CA TYR A 483 -14.71 -21.14 -2.83
C TYR A 483 -15.34 -20.03 -3.69
N PRO A 484 -16.42 -19.37 -3.21
CA PRO A 484 -16.99 -18.17 -3.84
C PRO A 484 -16.04 -16.97 -3.73
N VAL A 485 -16.31 -15.87 -4.44
CA VAL A 485 -15.46 -14.64 -4.37
C VAL A 485 -15.24 -14.13 -2.95
N LYS A 486 -16.22 -14.32 -2.06
CA LYS A 486 -16.09 -13.99 -0.64
C LYS A 486 -15.54 -15.19 0.12
N THR A 487 -14.35 -15.04 0.69
CA THR A 487 -13.82 -15.99 1.68
C THR A 487 -14.66 -15.90 2.95
N SER A 488 -15.30 -17.01 3.32
CA SER A 488 -16.00 -17.15 4.60
C SER A 488 -15.02 -17.61 5.68
N GLU A 489 -15.37 -17.41 6.96
CA GLU A 489 -14.63 -17.93 8.12
C GLU A 489 -14.28 -19.42 7.97
N LEU A 490 -15.19 -20.19 7.34
CA LEU A 490 -14.99 -21.61 7.03
C LEU A 490 -13.72 -21.88 6.20
N VAL A 491 -13.44 -21.03 5.22
CA VAL A 491 -12.26 -21.18 4.33
C VAL A 491 -10.99 -20.89 5.11
N ASP A 492 -11.03 -19.92 6.03
CA ASP A 492 -9.87 -19.56 6.85
C ASP A 492 -9.57 -20.66 7.88
N SER A 493 -10.58 -21.16 8.59
CA SER A 493 -10.43 -22.34 9.47
C SER A 493 -9.92 -23.57 8.72
N PHE A 494 -10.38 -23.76 7.47
CA PHE A 494 -9.90 -24.86 6.61
C PHE A 494 -8.41 -24.74 6.26
N LYS A 495 -7.96 -23.52 5.90
CA LYS A 495 -6.56 -23.27 5.56
C LYS A 495 -5.66 -23.44 6.77
N GLU A 496 -6.09 -22.94 7.93
CA GLU A 496 -5.36 -23.10 9.19
C GLU A 496 -5.17 -24.58 9.54
N PHE A 497 -6.23 -25.38 9.43
CA PHE A 497 -6.15 -26.83 9.59
C PHE A 497 -5.10 -27.45 8.64
N CYS A 498 -5.11 -27.09 7.35
CA CYS A 498 -4.15 -27.60 6.38
C CYS A 498 -2.71 -27.22 6.72
N ILE A 499 -2.48 -26.00 7.23
CA ILE A 499 -1.15 -25.51 7.63
C ILE A 499 -0.64 -26.30 8.85
N ILE A 500 -1.46 -26.40 9.91
CA ILE A 500 -1.10 -27.12 11.15
C ILE A 500 -0.77 -28.59 10.86
N ASN A 501 -1.46 -29.19 9.90
CA ASN A 501 -1.27 -30.59 9.53
C ASN A 501 -0.29 -30.78 8.37
N ASP A 502 0.47 -29.76 7.94
CA ASP A 502 1.41 -29.86 6.79
C ASP A 502 0.79 -30.52 5.55
N ILE A 503 -0.37 -29.99 5.11
CA ILE A 503 -1.10 -30.44 3.92
C ILE A 503 -1.13 -29.30 2.91
N PRO A 504 -0.46 -29.46 1.75
CA PRO A 504 -0.54 -28.50 0.66
C PRO A 504 -1.98 -28.26 0.20
N CYS A 505 -2.47 -27.05 0.43
CA CYS A 505 -3.80 -26.62 0.02
C CYS A 505 -3.70 -25.44 -0.94
N GLN A 506 -4.35 -25.52 -2.11
CA GLN A 506 -4.45 -24.42 -3.06
C GLN A 506 -5.90 -24.00 -3.26
N GLY A 507 -6.11 -22.70 -3.10
CA GLY A 507 -7.40 -22.09 -3.27
C GLY A 507 -7.75 -21.77 -4.73
N LEU A 508 -9.00 -22.04 -5.13
CA LEU A 508 -9.52 -21.74 -6.46
C LEU A 508 -10.89 -21.08 -6.38
N ASN A 509 -10.99 -19.87 -6.90
CA ASN A 509 -12.27 -19.19 -7.01
C ASN A 509 -13.13 -19.83 -8.12
N ILE A 510 -14.37 -20.20 -7.79
CA ILE A 510 -15.30 -20.89 -8.69
C ILE A 510 -15.53 -20.15 -10.02
N TYR A 511 -15.55 -18.81 -10.02
CA TYR A 511 -15.80 -18.04 -11.25
C TYR A 511 -14.66 -18.14 -12.27
N ARG A 512 -13.45 -18.44 -11.81
CA ARG A 512 -12.30 -18.65 -12.72
C ARG A 512 -12.35 -20.01 -13.42
N LEU A 513 -13.12 -20.96 -12.89
CA LEU A 513 -13.35 -22.26 -13.52
C LEU A 513 -14.41 -22.17 -14.64
N SER A 514 -15.41 -21.31 -14.49
CA SER A 514 -16.49 -21.14 -15.48
C SER A 514 -16.06 -20.35 -16.72
N ASP A 515 -15.04 -19.50 -16.62
CA ASP A 515 -14.57 -18.67 -17.73
C ASP A 515 -13.63 -19.45 -18.67
N LYS A 516 -14.10 -19.77 -19.89
CA LYS A 516 -13.31 -20.53 -20.88
C LYS A 516 -12.00 -19.85 -21.27
N LEU A 517 -11.94 -18.51 -21.30
CA LEU A 517 -10.74 -17.77 -21.72
C LEU A 517 -9.65 -17.78 -20.64
N HIS A 518 -10.05 -17.74 -19.37
CA HIS A 518 -9.11 -17.63 -18.24
C HIS A 518 -8.84 -18.95 -17.50
N ASN A 519 -9.62 -20.00 -17.79
CA ASN A 519 -9.49 -21.29 -17.12
C ASN A 519 -8.10 -21.93 -17.37
N HIS A 520 -7.54 -21.85 -18.57
CA HIS A 520 -6.24 -22.47 -18.87
C HIS A 520 -5.08 -21.91 -18.02
N SER A 521 -4.90 -20.59 -18.01
CA SER A 521 -3.85 -19.94 -17.22
C SER A 521 -4.09 -20.08 -15.71
N THR A 522 -5.36 -20.00 -15.29
CA THR A 522 -5.73 -20.23 -13.88
C THR A 522 -5.31 -21.62 -13.42
N MET A 523 -5.61 -22.66 -14.20
CA MET A 523 -5.28 -24.03 -13.82
C MET A 523 -3.78 -24.30 -13.81
N ILE A 524 -3.01 -23.74 -14.74
CA ILE A 524 -1.54 -23.80 -14.68
C ILE A 524 -1.04 -23.20 -13.36
N ASN A 525 -1.55 -22.04 -12.97
CA ASN A 525 -1.12 -21.38 -11.73
C ASN A 525 -1.53 -22.16 -10.47
N VAL A 526 -2.70 -22.81 -10.47
CA VAL A 526 -3.12 -23.70 -9.37
C VAL A 526 -2.15 -24.87 -9.27
N PHE A 527 -1.81 -25.51 -10.39
CA PHE A 527 -0.90 -26.65 -10.44
C PHE A 527 0.52 -26.28 -10.04
N LEU A 528 1.06 -25.16 -10.53
CA LEU A 528 2.36 -24.64 -10.11
C LEU A 528 2.38 -24.31 -8.61
N GLY A 529 1.32 -23.67 -8.10
CA GLY A 529 1.21 -23.35 -6.68
C GLY A 529 1.21 -24.58 -5.79
N LEU A 530 0.54 -25.66 -6.19
CA LEU A 530 0.57 -26.95 -5.49
C LEU A 530 1.96 -27.60 -5.60
N TYR A 531 2.55 -27.60 -6.79
CA TYR A 531 3.86 -28.22 -7.02
C TYR A 531 4.95 -27.59 -6.14
N VAL A 532 4.97 -26.26 -6.02
CA VAL A 532 5.93 -25.56 -5.16
C VAL A 532 5.66 -25.80 -3.67
N LYS A 533 4.39 -25.92 -3.25
CA LYS A 533 4.06 -26.30 -1.86
C LYS A 533 4.50 -27.72 -1.51
N LEU A 534 4.59 -28.60 -2.52
CA LEU A 534 5.21 -29.91 -2.41
C LEU A 534 6.74 -29.87 -2.47
N ARG A 535 7.35 -28.67 -2.50
CA ARG A 535 8.79 -28.44 -2.71
C ARG A 535 9.30 -28.87 -4.09
N GLY A 536 8.41 -29.01 -5.06
CA GLY A 536 8.79 -29.25 -6.46
C GLY A 536 9.45 -28.03 -7.09
N ILE A 537 10.45 -28.27 -7.94
CA ILE A 537 11.26 -27.22 -8.61
C ILE A 537 10.92 -27.22 -10.10
N PRO A 538 10.01 -26.35 -10.56
CA PRO A 538 9.56 -26.40 -11.95
C PRO A 538 10.64 -25.92 -12.92
N TRP A 539 11.48 -24.95 -12.54
CA TRP A 539 12.63 -24.47 -13.30
C TRP A 539 13.58 -23.70 -12.39
N ILE A 540 14.80 -23.45 -12.89
CA ILE A 540 15.84 -22.66 -12.21
C ILE A 540 16.39 -21.58 -13.14
N ILE A 541 17.14 -20.61 -12.61
CA ILE A 541 17.85 -19.63 -13.43
C ILE A 541 19.03 -20.33 -14.12
N ASN A 542 19.14 -20.17 -15.43
CA ASN A 542 20.27 -20.67 -16.20
C ASN A 542 21.42 -19.64 -16.14
N THR A 543 22.29 -19.76 -15.15
CA THR A 543 23.49 -18.92 -15.03
C THR A 543 24.69 -19.61 -15.66
N ASN A 544 25.53 -18.83 -16.37
CA ASN A 544 26.85 -19.28 -16.82
C ASN A 544 27.95 -18.96 -15.79
N THR A 545 27.62 -18.18 -14.75
CA THR A 545 28.55 -17.78 -13.69
C THR A 545 28.64 -18.87 -12.62
N ILE A 546 29.87 -19.18 -12.23
CA ILE A 546 30.23 -20.23 -11.26
C ILE A 546 30.11 -19.73 -9.81
N GLU A 547 29.95 -18.42 -9.58
CA GLU A 547 29.85 -17.86 -8.23
C GLU A 547 28.60 -18.40 -7.50
N GLU A 548 28.84 -19.25 -6.51
CA GLU A 548 27.83 -19.69 -5.56
C GLU A 548 27.53 -18.53 -4.62
N LYS A 549 26.30 -18.01 -4.72
CA LYS A 549 25.78 -16.96 -3.84
C LYS A 549 24.58 -17.48 -3.10
N LEU A 550 24.48 -17.12 -1.83
CA LEU A 550 23.24 -17.22 -1.08
C LEU A 550 22.46 -15.92 -1.22
N ILE A 551 21.18 -16.04 -1.55
CA ILE A 551 20.25 -14.93 -1.65
C ILE A 551 19.27 -15.05 -0.49
N ILE A 552 19.22 -14.03 0.36
CA ILE A 552 18.30 -13.95 1.49
C ILE A 552 17.21 -12.94 1.14
N GLY A 553 15.98 -13.43 1.03
CA GLY A 553 14.78 -12.61 0.95
C GLY A 553 14.26 -12.29 2.35
N PHE A 554 14.07 -11.01 2.66
CA PHE A 554 13.48 -10.57 3.91
C PHE A 554 12.20 -9.78 3.64
N HIS A 555 11.13 -10.10 4.38
CA HIS A 555 9.90 -9.34 4.35
C HIS A 555 9.33 -9.19 5.76
N LYS A 556 8.81 -8.02 6.09
CA LYS A 556 8.13 -7.75 7.36
C LYS A 556 6.82 -7.00 7.16
N MET A 557 5.91 -7.20 8.08
CA MET A 557 4.63 -6.50 8.17
C MET A 557 4.40 -6.10 9.63
N PHE A 558 4.24 -4.79 9.85
CA PHE A 558 3.87 -4.25 11.16
C PHE A 558 2.36 -4.30 11.33
N TYR A 559 1.93 -4.86 12.46
CA TYR A 559 0.56 -4.78 12.96
C TYR A 559 0.50 -3.71 14.06
N GLU A 560 -0.57 -3.62 14.83
CA GLU A 560 -0.67 -2.60 15.90
C GLU A 560 0.31 -2.88 17.03
N THR A 561 0.34 -4.12 17.55
CA THR A 561 1.20 -4.57 18.66
C THR A 561 2.34 -5.47 18.22
N ASP A 562 2.19 -6.11 17.05
CA ASP A 562 3.06 -7.20 16.62
C ASP A 562 3.76 -6.91 15.29
N VAL A 563 4.73 -7.76 14.98
CA VAL A 563 5.44 -7.81 13.70
C VAL A 563 5.45 -9.24 13.21
N GLY A 564 4.90 -9.45 12.01
CA GLY A 564 5.15 -10.65 11.24
C GLY A 564 6.36 -10.46 10.35
N TYR A 565 7.34 -11.34 10.39
CA TYR A 565 8.46 -11.32 9.44
C TYR A 565 8.81 -12.71 8.90
N CYS A 566 9.46 -12.71 7.74
CA CYS A 566 9.88 -13.91 7.03
C CYS A 566 11.29 -13.71 6.45
N LEU A 567 12.11 -14.74 6.58
CA LEU A 567 13.43 -14.89 5.99
C LEU A 567 13.40 -16.13 5.08
N SER A 568 13.76 -15.98 3.82
CA SER A 568 13.80 -17.08 2.84
C SER A 568 15.15 -17.15 2.16
N TYR A 569 15.74 -18.34 2.06
CA TYR A 569 17.08 -18.53 1.51
C TYR A 569 17.02 -19.26 0.18
N TYR A 570 17.78 -18.74 -0.80
CA TYR A 570 17.88 -19.31 -2.13
C TYR A 570 19.35 -19.38 -2.55
N ASN A 571 19.72 -20.35 -3.38
CA ASN A 571 21.02 -20.32 -4.04
C ASN A 571 21.05 -19.37 -5.26
N SER A 572 22.20 -19.23 -5.91
CA SER A 572 22.39 -18.38 -7.10
C SER A 572 21.54 -18.79 -8.31
N ARG A 573 20.96 -20.00 -8.30
CA ARG A 573 20.04 -20.51 -9.32
C ARG A 573 18.56 -20.29 -8.97
N GLY A 574 18.28 -19.69 -7.82
CA GLY A 574 16.93 -19.43 -7.32
C GLY A 574 16.23 -20.64 -6.70
N ILE A 575 16.97 -21.71 -6.35
CA ILE A 575 16.41 -22.87 -5.65
C ILE A 575 16.24 -22.50 -4.17
N TYR A 576 15.03 -22.72 -3.63
CA TYR A 576 14.74 -22.53 -2.21
C TYR A 576 15.48 -23.57 -1.37
N ILE A 577 16.25 -23.10 -0.39
CA ILE A 577 17.03 -23.93 0.53
C ILE A 577 16.24 -24.12 1.83
N ASN A 578 15.94 -23.02 2.52
CA ASN A 578 15.20 -23.02 3.78
C ASN A 578 14.63 -21.61 4.06
N GLY A 579 13.90 -21.44 5.16
CA GLY A 579 13.36 -20.16 5.57
C GLY A 579 12.70 -20.22 6.95
N LYS A 580 12.54 -19.06 7.57
CA LYS A 580 11.92 -18.86 8.89
C LYS A 580 10.82 -17.82 8.76
N ALA A 581 9.70 -18.04 9.43
CA ALA A 581 8.63 -17.05 9.55
C ALA A 581 8.16 -16.99 11.00
N LYS A 582 8.06 -15.79 11.55
CA LYS A 582 7.64 -15.55 12.93
C LYS A 582 6.62 -14.41 13.02
N PHE A 583 5.85 -14.43 14.09
CA PHE A 583 4.93 -13.38 14.49
C PHE A 583 5.19 -13.08 15.97
N ILE A 584 5.73 -11.91 16.27
CA ILE A 584 6.26 -11.55 17.60
C ILE A 584 5.87 -10.12 17.99
N PRO A 585 5.92 -9.76 19.29
CA PRO A 585 5.73 -8.39 19.73
C PRO A 585 6.71 -7.41 19.08
N LYS A 586 6.27 -6.17 18.86
CA LYS A 586 7.11 -5.11 18.25
C LYS A 586 8.37 -4.79 19.04
N SER A 587 8.30 -4.87 20.38
CA SER A 587 9.43 -4.61 21.28
C SER A 587 10.61 -5.54 20.99
N ASP A 588 10.31 -6.78 20.62
CA ASP A 588 11.30 -7.86 20.56
C ASP A 588 11.88 -8.03 19.14
N PHE A 589 11.34 -7.29 18.17
CA PHE A 589 11.58 -7.51 16.74
C PHE A 589 13.05 -7.42 16.33
N ILE A 590 13.80 -6.43 16.86
CA ILE A 590 15.20 -6.23 16.48
C ILE A 590 16.08 -7.35 17.03
N GLU A 591 15.87 -7.75 18.29
CA GLU A 591 16.65 -8.79 18.95
C GLU A 591 16.43 -10.17 18.30
N GLU A 592 15.17 -10.53 18.04
CA GLU A 592 14.83 -11.81 17.39
C GLU A 592 15.31 -11.87 15.94
N LEU A 593 15.27 -10.75 15.19
CA LEU A 593 15.81 -10.71 13.84
C LEU A 593 17.33 -10.88 13.83
N GLN A 594 18.04 -10.23 14.76
CA GLN A 594 19.50 -10.39 14.90
C GLN A 594 19.87 -11.84 15.25
N LYS A 595 19.15 -12.45 16.17
CA LYS A 595 19.32 -13.87 16.52
C LYS A 595 19.16 -14.77 15.30
N ASP A 596 18.06 -14.61 14.55
CA ASP A 596 17.83 -15.43 13.36
C ASP A 596 18.90 -15.23 12.28
N LEU A 597 19.38 -14.00 12.07
CA LEU A 597 20.48 -13.70 11.13
C LEU A 597 21.82 -14.32 11.56
N ASN A 598 22.10 -14.37 12.85
CA ASN A 598 23.30 -15.03 13.38
C ASN A 598 23.23 -16.54 13.20
N GLU A 599 22.09 -17.16 13.51
CA GLU A 599 21.85 -18.59 13.28
C GLU A 599 21.99 -18.94 11.79
N ILE A 600 21.53 -18.08 10.89
CA ILE A 600 21.72 -18.25 9.45
C ILE A 600 23.20 -18.25 9.08
N ASN A 601 23.98 -17.30 9.61
CA ASN A 601 25.42 -17.26 9.34
C ASN A 601 26.11 -18.56 9.77
N GLU A 602 25.73 -19.14 10.91
CA GLU A 602 26.24 -20.43 11.37
C GLU A 602 25.79 -21.59 10.48
N GLU A 603 24.50 -21.64 10.10
CA GLU A 603 23.95 -22.65 9.19
C GLU A 603 24.64 -22.62 7.82
N ILE A 604 24.98 -21.43 7.30
CA ILE A 604 25.69 -21.27 6.03
C ILE A 604 27.11 -21.82 6.11
N GLN A 605 27.85 -21.49 7.17
CA GLN A 605 29.20 -22.03 7.40
C GLN A 605 29.18 -23.56 7.48
N ASN A 606 28.15 -24.13 8.13
CA ASN A 606 27.96 -25.58 8.24
C ASN A 606 27.51 -26.24 6.92
N CYS A 607 26.67 -25.58 6.12
CA CYS A 607 26.23 -26.08 4.81
C CYS A 607 27.36 -26.06 3.76
N ILE A 608 28.27 -25.09 3.86
CA ILE A 608 29.52 -25.06 3.08
C ILE A 608 30.43 -26.24 3.49
N PHE A 609 30.43 -26.62 4.78
CA PHE A 609 31.21 -27.75 5.30
C PHE A 609 30.69 -29.14 4.89
N LEU A 610 29.37 -29.30 4.65
CA LEU A 610 28.72 -30.58 4.34
C LEU A 610 28.66 -30.96 2.84
N GLY A 611 29.45 -30.30 1.97
CA GLY A 611 29.77 -30.85 0.64
C GLY A 611 28.71 -30.68 -0.46
N LEU A 612 28.05 -29.51 -0.54
CA LEU A 612 27.23 -29.13 -1.70
C LEU A 612 27.89 -28.10 -2.64
N GLY A 613 29.20 -27.86 -2.50
CA GLY A 613 30.02 -27.04 -3.40
C GLY A 613 31.49 -27.47 -3.35
N ASN A 614 32.18 -27.43 -4.49
CA ASN A 614 33.60 -27.74 -4.59
C ASN A 614 34.42 -26.87 -3.61
N GLN A 615 35.23 -27.51 -2.77
CA GLN A 615 35.91 -26.94 -1.59
C GLN A 615 36.97 -25.84 -1.84
N ASN A 616 37.03 -25.22 -3.01
CA ASN A 616 38.03 -24.19 -3.27
C ASN A 616 37.37 -22.90 -3.77
N LYS A 617 37.34 -21.88 -2.89
CA LYS A 617 37.02 -20.45 -3.12
C LYS A 617 35.63 -19.96 -2.69
N VAL A 618 35.36 -19.95 -1.38
CA VAL A 618 34.45 -18.95 -0.79
C VAL A 618 35.04 -18.52 0.55
N LYS A 619 36.13 -17.75 0.52
CA LYS A 619 36.65 -17.07 1.72
C LYS A 619 36.56 -15.55 1.67
N ASP A 620 36.23 -14.97 0.52
CA ASP A 620 36.16 -13.52 0.40
C ASP A 620 34.83 -13.11 -0.22
N THR A 621 34.19 -12.14 0.45
CA THR A 621 33.06 -11.28 0.03
C THR A 621 31.73 -11.53 0.75
N ILE A 622 31.55 -10.86 1.89
CA ILE A 622 30.24 -10.40 2.39
C ILE A 622 30.37 -8.89 2.62
N LEU A 623 29.55 -8.10 1.89
CA LEU A 623 29.28 -6.68 2.11
C LEU A 623 27.82 -6.54 2.51
#